data_AF-A0A8H7GP85-F1
#
_entry.id   AF-A0A8H7GP85-F1
#
_cell.length_a   1.000
_cell.length_b   1.000
_cell.length_c   1.000
_cell.angle_alpha   90.00
_cell.angle_beta   90.00
_cell.angle_gamma   90.00
#
_symmetry.space_group_name_H-M   'P 1'
#
loop_
_entity.id
_entity.type
_entity.pdbx_description
1 polymer ?
#
loop_
_entity_poly.entity_id
_entity_poly.type
_entity_poly.pdbx_seq_one_letter_code
_entity_poly.pdbx_strand_id
1 'polypeptide(L)'
;MYGVEDLDFLEGVFQKLLINFTWWVNRKDLEGNNLFEGGFLGLDNIGVFNRSEPLPTGGTLQQSDSTGWMAFYCLQMLNIALELAKTRPVYENIASKFFEHFLLIADAMSYRGAKKGELEPTDQSLWDEKDKFYYDAIHFGDHTQSLPIRSLVGLIPLYASLTLEPELLNKFPSFKKRLDWFIENRKSVAERNIASMTNRGVGEAPPLVDRLVAILERMLDEDEFLSDYGIRSLSKYHEQHPFELDVHGQKYEVKYLPGESDSGMFGGNSNWRGPIWFPVNFLLVESLQRFYLYYGLDLKVECPKGSGEYLNLAQCAQEIQHRLIHLFVPDADGNRACHGENDLVNQDPHFKDYVPFYEYFDGDTGRGLGASHQCGWTAVVAKWIHDNGTTCRTPKTPKPSTQPVRRNSIHSFETENELALSQEEDDDELLEKFAPKAGPFPGRLVRRRSGKSLMNLTIQSLDLGEDEDPKDPEPIAGFRDLKNVTAEMGDLKLSKSVSNQSADSRGHDQNLMSQIRSAFKKYKNRTDEDEADEFETRH
;
A
#
# COMPACT_ATOMS: atom_id res chain seq x y z
N MET A 1 -17.91 -3.84 0.84
CA MET A 1 -18.69 -4.73 1.74
C MET A 1 -20.17 -4.84 1.32
N TYR A 2 -20.85 -3.73 0.96
CA TYR A 2 -22.29 -3.73 0.61
C TYR A 2 -22.63 -3.70 -0.88
N GLY A 3 -21.64 -3.62 -1.78
CA GLY A 3 -21.88 -3.57 -3.24
C GLY A 3 -22.49 -2.25 -3.74
N VAL A 4 -22.61 -1.26 -2.85
CA VAL A 4 -23.10 0.09 -3.16
C VAL A 4 -21.92 1.06 -3.13
N GLU A 5 -21.83 1.91 -4.14
CA GLU A 5 -20.88 3.02 -4.21
C GLU A 5 -21.50 4.24 -3.52
N ASP A 6 -20.78 4.87 -2.59
CA ASP A 6 -21.24 6.04 -1.85
C ASP A 6 -20.65 7.32 -2.46
N LEU A 7 -21.25 7.76 -3.56
CA LEU A 7 -20.79 8.93 -4.33
C LEU A 7 -21.01 10.25 -3.58
N ASP A 8 -22.00 10.32 -2.69
CA ASP A 8 -22.29 11.52 -1.90
C ASP A 8 -21.25 11.69 -0.79
N PHE A 9 -20.88 10.61 -0.11
CA PHE A 9 -19.74 10.61 0.80
C PHE A 9 -18.46 11.02 0.07
N LEU A 10 -18.19 10.40 -1.08
CA LEU A 10 -16.98 10.66 -1.85
C LEU A 10 -16.88 12.13 -2.28
N GLU A 11 -17.97 12.71 -2.78
CA GLU A 11 -18.05 14.13 -3.11
C GLU A 11 -17.85 15.03 -1.88
N GLY A 12 -18.50 14.73 -0.76
CA GLY A 12 -18.34 15.49 0.48
C GLY A 12 -16.90 15.47 1.01
N VAL A 13 -16.22 14.33 0.92
CA VAL A 13 -14.80 14.19 1.31
C VAL A 13 -13.89 14.88 0.31
N PHE A 14 -14.15 14.77 -1.00
CA PHE A 14 -13.36 15.43 -2.03
C PHE A 14 -13.25 16.94 -1.80
N GLN A 15 -14.35 17.61 -1.44
CA GLN A 15 -14.33 19.05 -1.14
C GLN A 15 -13.45 19.39 0.08
N LYS A 16 -13.49 18.57 1.13
CA LYS A 16 -12.64 18.75 2.33
C LYS A 16 -11.17 18.50 2.01
N LEU A 17 -10.89 17.44 1.25
CA LEU A 17 -9.54 17.13 0.78
C LEU A 17 -9.00 18.24 -0.13
N LEU A 18 -9.83 18.87 -0.98
CA LEU A 18 -9.40 19.99 -1.80
C LEU A 18 -8.91 21.19 -0.96
N ILE A 19 -9.60 21.49 0.15
CA ILE A 19 -9.19 22.54 1.09
C ILE A 19 -7.85 22.16 1.76
N ASN A 20 -7.73 20.92 2.24
CA ASN A 20 -6.50 20.45 2.88
C ASN A 20 -5.30 20.44 1.91
N PHE A 21 -5.50 19.95 0.68
CA PHE A 21 -4.51 20.00 -0.39
C PHE A 21 -4.02 21.42 -0.64
N THR A 22 -4.95 22.38 -0.73
CA THR A 22 -4.62 23.79 -0.97
C THR A 22 -3.85 24.40 0.20
N TRP A 23 -4.13 23.97 1.43
CA TRP A 23 -3.35 24.35 2.60
C TRP A 23 -1.90 23.86 2.50
N TRP A 24 -1.69 22.60 2.11
CA TRP A 24 -0.34 22.04 1.92
C TRP A 24 0.45 22.83 0.88
N VAL A 25 -0.11 23.01 -0.32
CA VAL A 25 0.55 23.80 -1.37
C VAL A 25 0.91 25.21 -0.89
N ASN A 26 0.02 25.89 -0.18
CA ASN A 26 0.29 27.27 0.25
C ASN A 26 1.22 27.40 1.47
N ARG A 27 1.31 26.39 2.32
CA ARG A 27 2.04 26.47 3.60
C ARG A 27 3.36 25.72 3.61
N LYS A 28 3.49 24.74 2.72
CA LYS A 28 4.57 23.76 2.71
C LYS A 28 5.33 23.72 1.39
N ASP A 29 4.90 24.50 0.39
CA ASP A 29 5.69 24.85 -0.80
C ASP A 29 5.76 26.38 -0.88
N LEU A 30 6.56 26.99 0.00
CA LEU A 30 6.58 28.45 0.18
C LEU A 30 7.12 29.19 -1.04
N GLU A 31 8.03 28.57 -1.78
CA GLU A 31 8.65 29.13 -2.99
C GLU A 31 7.86 28.80 -4.27
N GLY A 32 6.82 27.97 -4.19
CA GLY A 32 6.05 27.52 -5.36
C GLY A 32 6.89 26.68 -6.33
N ASN A 33 7.88 25.96 -5.80
CA ASN A 33 8.84 25.18 -6.57
C ASN A 33 8.41 23.70 -6.70
N ASN A 34 7.26 23.31 -6.12
CA ASN A 34 6.71 21.96 -6.09
C ASN A 34 7.56 20.94 -5.31
N LEU A 35 8.46 21.41 -4.45
CA LEU A 35 9.12 20.62 -3.41
C LEU A 35 8.57 21.03 -2.06
N PHE A 36 8.20 20.04 -1.25
CA PHE A 36 7.52 20.30 0.02
C PHE A 36 8.49 20.29 1.19
N GLU A 37 8.29 21.23 2.09
CA GLU A 37 9.21 21.63 3.14
C GLU A 37 8.52 21.59 4.50
N GLY A 38 9.18 20.96 5.46
CA GLY A 38 8.94 21.10 6.89
C GLY A 38 7.72 20.36 7.45
N GLY A 39 7.86 19.92 8.69
CA GLY A 39 6.77 19.45 9.53
C GLY A 39 6.86 17.97 9.90
N PHE A 40 6.08 17.64 10.92
CA PHE A 40 5.93 16.28 11.42
C PHE A 40 5.01 15.49 10.49
N LEU A 41 5.56 14.46 9.83
CA LEU A 41 4.82 13.55 8.95
C LEU A 41 4.50 12.20 9.62
N GLY A 42 4.69 12.10 10.95
CA GLY A 42 4.53 10.86 11.71
C GLY A 42 5.74 9.91 11.64
N LEU A 43 6.87 10.38 11.08
CA LEU A 43 8.14 9.64 10.99
C LEU A 43 9.18 10.29 11.91
N ASP A 44 8.89 10.28 13.21
CA ASP A 44 9.47 11.10 14.26
C ASP A 44 10.99 11.29 14.17
N ASN A 45 11.74 10.20 14.32
CA ASN A 45 13.20 10.22 14.39
C ASN A 45 13.87 9.74 13.08
N ILE A 46 13.14 9.64 11.96
CA ILE A 46 13.71 9.06 10.72
C ILE A 46 14.87 9.88 10.15
N GLY A 47 14.83 11.20 10.34
CA GLY A 47 15.84 12.14 9.87
C GLY A 47 16.95 12.40 10.90
N VAL A 48 17.98 13.13 10.45
CA VAL A 48 19.10 13.59 11.29
C VAL A 48 18.72 14.75 12.22
N PHE A 49 17.76 15.58 11.80
CA PHE A 49 17.27 16.74 12.55
C PHE A 49 15.80 16.58 12.94
N ASN A 50 15.40 17.30 13.99
CA ASN A 50 13.99 17.52 14.28
C ASN A 50 13.38 18.39 13.18
N ARG A 51 12.55 17.79 12.33
CA ARG A 51 11.90 18.44 11.17
C ARG A 51 10.84 19.48 11.53
N SER A 52 10.49 19.58 12.81
CA SER A 52 9.54 20.59 13.33
C SER A 52 10.25 21.84 13.86
N GLU A 53 11.57 21.83 13.94
CA GLU A 53 12.39 22.94 14.45
C GLU A 53 13.22 23.58 13.32
N PRO A 54 13.63 24.85 13.49
CA PRO A 54 14.62 25.45 12.60
C PRO A 54 15.90 24.61 12.55
N LEU A 55 16.44 24.40 11.34
CA LEU A 55 17.65 23.61 11.17
C LEU A 55 18.85 24.29 11.84
N PRO A 56 19.69 23.55 12.57
CA PRO A 56 20.91 24.12 13.18
C PRO A 56 21.92 24.60 12.13
N THR A 57 21.84 24.09 10.90
CA THR A 57 22.64 24.52 9.75
C THR A 57 22.19 25.84 9.15
N GLY A 58 20.97 26.31 9.47
CA GLY A 58 20.22 27.21 8.60
C GLY A 58 19.76 26.53 7.32
N GLY A 59 19.21 27.32 6.39
CA GLY A 59 18.61 26.82 5.16
C GLY A 59 17.22 26.17 5.39
N THR A 60 16.69 25.60 4.32
CA THR A 60 15.35 24.98 4.30
C THR A 60 15.45 23.50 3.97
N LEU A 61 14.81 22.65 4.79
CA LEU A 61 14.77 21.20 4.55
C LEU A 61 13.72 20.89 3.48
N GLN A 62 14.19 20.42 2.32
CA GLN A 62 13.36 19.84 1.28
C GLN A 62 13.25 18.34 1.50
N GLN A 63 12.01 17.88 1.63
CA GLN A 63 11.71 16.55 2.10
C GLN A 63 11.19 15.68 0.95
N SER A 64 11.90 14.58 0.67
CA SER A 64 11.50 13.63 -0.37
C SER A 64 10.18 12.93 -0.01
N ASP A 65 9.98 12.58 1.27
CA ASP A 65 8.75 11.97 1.74
C ASP A 65 7.55 12.92 1.65
N SER A 66 7.69 14.16 2.14
CA SER A 66 6.62 15.17 2.04
C SER A 66 6.20 15.40 0.59
N THR A 67 7.19 15.45 -0.30
CA THR A 67 6.95 15.68 -1.73
C THR A 67 6.30 14.44 -2.37
N GLY A 68 6.75 13.23 -2.03
CA GLY A 68 6.14 11.98 -2.46
C GLY A 68 4.69 11.82 -1.96
N TRP A 69 4.40 12.21 -0.72
CA TRP A 69 3.03 12.22 -0.17
C TRP A 69 2.12 13.18 -0.93
N MET A 70 2.61 14.37 -1.29
CA MET A 70 1.84 15.33 -2.08
C MET A 70 1.62 14.85 -3.52
N ALA A 71 2.61 14.18 -4.13
CA ALA A 71 2.43 13.51 -5.41
C ALA A 71 1.36 12.41 -5.33
N PHE A 72 1.39 11.57 -4.28
CA PHE A 72 0.38 10.55 -4.04
C PHE A 72 -1.01 11.17 -3.82
N TYR A 73 -1.08 12.26 -3.05
CA TYR A 73 -2.32 13.00 -2.81
C TYR A 73 -2.90 13.56 -4.11
N CYS A 74 -2.08 14.13 -5.01
CA CYS A 74 -2.53 14.53 -6.34
C CYS A 74 -3.19 13.37 -7.09
N LEU A 75 -2.57 12.19 -7.10
CA LEU A 75 -3.11 11.03 -7.80
C LEU A 75 -4.39 10.48 -7.17
N GLN A 76 -4.51 10.50 -5.84
CA GLN A 76 -5.76 10.13 -5.18
C GLN A 76 -6.88 11.12 -5.50
N MET A 77 -6.59 12.43 -5.50
CA MET A 77 -7.57 13.45 -5.90
C MET A 77 -7.97 13.33 -7.38
N LEU A 78 -7.02 13.02 -8.26
CA LEU A 78 -7.29 12.70 -9.66
C LEU A 78 -8.23 11.50 -9.78
N ASN A 79 -7.93 10.40 -9.08
CA ASN A 79 -8.75 9.18 -9.11
C ASN A 79 -10.17 9.44 -8.60
N ILE A 80 -10.32 10.15 -7.49
CA ILE A 80 -11.63 10.55 -6.96
C ILE A 80 -12.39 11.43 -7.96
N ALA A 81 -11.72 12.42 -8.57
CA ALA A 81 -12.34 13.31 -9.55
C ALA A 81 -12.85 12.54 -10.78
N LEU A 82 -12.06 11.59 -11.31
CA LEU A 82 -12.46 10.74 -12.43
C LEU A 82 -13.60 9.79 -12.04
N GLU A 83 -13.59 9.24 -10.82
CA GLU A 83 -14.69 8.41 -10.32
C GLU A 83 -16.01 9.20 -10.25
N LEU A 84 -15.98 10.40 -9.65
CA LEU A 84 -17.14 11.29 -9.61
C LEU A 84 -17.58 11.74 -11.00
N ALA A 85 -16.64 11.97 -11.92
CA ALA A 85 -16.93 12.40 -13.30
C ALA A 85 -17.75 11.39 -14.10
N LYS A 86 -17.76 10.10 -13.73
CA LYS A 86 -18.60 9.07 -14.37
C LYS A 86 -20.09 9.39 -14.30
N THR A 87 -20.53 10.09 -13.25
CA THR A 87 -21.94 10.47 -13.03
C THR A 87 -22.14 11.98 -12.98
N ARG A 88 -21.10 12.74 -12.61
CA ARG A 88 -21.11 14.20 -12.43
C ARG A 88 -20.01 14.84 -13.29
N PRO A 89 -20.27 15.14 -14.59
CA PRO A 89 -19.25 15.59 -15.55
C PRO A 89 -18.44 16.82 -15.15
N VAL A 90 -18.95 17.65 -14.22
CA VAL A 90 -18.25 18.84 -13.71
C VAL A 90 -16.89 18.52 -13.08
N TYR A 91 -16.70 17.31 -12.54
CA TYR A 91 -15.44 16.88 -11.93
C TYR A 91 -14.33 16.55 -12.94
N GLU A 92 -14.68 16.38 -14.22
CA GLU A 92 -13.68 16.12 -15.27
C GLU A 92 -12.68 17.29 -15.40
N ASN A 93 -13.14 18.53 -15.20
CA ASN A 93 -12.28 19.70 -15.31
C ASN A 93 -11.26 19.81 -14.18
N ILE A 94 -11.59 19.37 -12.97
CA ILE A 94 -10.66 19.42 -11.83
C ILE A 94 -9.66 18.27 -11.86
N ALA A 95 -9.98 17.16 -12.54
CA ALA A 95 -9.05 16.04 -12.77
C ALA A 95 -7.75 16.52 -13.44
N SER A 96 -7.83 17.34 -14.49
CA SER A 96 -6.62 17.85 -15.19
C SER A 96 -5.72 18.67 -14.27
N LYS A 97 -6.28 19.43 -13.33
CA LYS A 97 -5.50 20.22 -12.37
C LYS A 97 -4.63 19.32 -11.50
N PHE A 98 -5.15 18.19 -11.04
CA PHE A 98 -4.36 17.25 -10.23
C PHE A 98 -3.36 16.44 -11.05
N PHE A 99 -3.71 16.10 -12.29
CA PHE A 99 -2.79 15.48 -13.24
C PHE A 99 -1.58 16.39 -13.53
N GLU A 100 -1.81 17.64 -13.91
CA GLU A 100 -0.75 18.61 -14.20
C GLU A 100 0.13 18.85 -12.96
N HIS A 101 -0.49 19.01 -11.79
CA HIS A 101 0.24 19.25 -10.55
C HIS A 101 1.10 18.05 -10.14
N PHE A 102 0.62 16.82 -10.32
CA PHE A 102 1.44 15.62 -10.11
C PHE A 102 2.71 15.62 -10.98
N LEU A 103 2.59 15.93 -12.27
CA LEU A 103 3.74 15.97 -13.17
C LEU A 103 4.75 17.06 -12.81
N LEU A 104 4.27 18.21 -12.34
CA LEU A 104 5.15 19.28 -11.85
C LEU A 104 5.92 18.86 -10.60
N ILE A 105 5.28 18.15 -9.66
CA ILE A 105 5.96 17.59 -8.49
C ILE A 105 7.00 16.54 -8.92
N ALA A 106 6.61 15.58 -9.77
CA ALA A 106 7.51 14.53 -10.24
C ALA A 106 8.75 15.10 -10.95
N ASP A 107 8.55 16.12 -11.80
CA ASP A 107 9.65 16.81 -12.49
C ASP A 107 10.55 17.56 -11.50
N ALA A 108 9.98 18.25 -10.51
CA ALA A 108 10.75 18.97 -9.49
C ALA A 108 11.61 18.03 -8.63
N MET A 109 11.10 16.83 -8.28
CA MET A 109 11.85 15.87 -7.47
C MET A 109 13.14 15.39 -8.15
N SER A 110 13.13 15.24 -9.48
CA SER A 110 14.24 14.62 -10.22
C SER A 110 15.02 15.58 -11.10
N TYR A 111 14.45 16.72 -11.49
CA TYR A 111 15.01 17.58 -12.54
C TYR A 111 14.94 19.07 -12.20
N ARG A 112 14.81 19.43 -10.92
CA ARG A 112 14.87 20.83 -10.49
C ARG A 112 16.10 21.52 -11.05
N GLY A 113 15.98 22.74 -11.55
CA GLY A 113 17.12 23.48 -12.12
C GLY A 113 17.57 23.00 -13.51
N ALA A 114 16.98 21.92 -14.05
CA ALA A 114 17.26 21.48 -15.41
C ALA A 114 16.75 22.50 -16.43
N LYS A 115 17.57 22.80 -17.43
CA LYS A 115 17.16 23.65 -18.55
C LYS A 115 16.25 22.89 -19.50
N LYS A 116 15.53 23.64 -20.32
CA LYS A 116 14.62 23.08 -21.32
C LYS A 116 15.39 22.15 -22.27
N GLY A 117 15.05 20.85 -22.25
CA GLY A 117 15.66 19.83 -23.11
C GLY A 117 16.78 19.01 -22.46
N GLU A 118 17.20 19.32 -21.23
CA GLU A 118 18.07 18.42 -20.46
C GLU A 118 17.27 17.17 -20.07
N LEU A 119 17.85 15.98 -20.06
CA LEU A 119 17.16 14.74 -19.64
C LEU A 119 17.79 14.11 -18.40
N GLU A 120 18.84 14.76 -17.88
CA GLU A 120 19.57 14.31 -16.71
C GLU A 120 19.10 15.03 -15.44
N PRO A 121 19.09 14.34 -14.29
CA PRO A 121 18.93 14.97 -12.99
C PRO A 121 19.99 16.04 -12.73
N THR A 122 19.68 16.98 -11.83
CA THR A 122 20.64 18.01 -11.42
C THR A 122 21.02 17.85 -9.95
N ASP A 123 22.12 18.50 -9.58
CA ASP A 123 22.61 18.60 -8.19
C ASP A 123 21.63 19.34 -7.25
N GLN A 124 20.57 19.96 -7.78
CA GLN A 124 19.51 20.63 -7.00
C GLN A 124 18.29 19.74 -6.77
N SER A 125 18.24 18.55 -7.38
CA SER A 125 17.13 17.61 -7.25
C SER A 125 17.25 16.74 -6.00
N LEU A 126 16.15 16.07 -5.61
CA LEU A 126 16.14 15.11 -4.52
C LEU A 126 16.60 13.72 -4.96
N TRP A 127 16.75 13.49 -6.26
CA TRP A 127 17.29 12.26 -6.83
C TRP A 127 18.81 12.32 -6.89
N ASP A 128 19.49 11.38 -6.23
CA ASP A 128 20.93 11.22 -6.38
C ASP A 128 21.23 10.28 -7.55
N GLU A 129 21.93 10.79 -8.56
CA GLU A 129 22.24 10.04 -9.77
C GLU A 129 23.34 8.99 -9.58
N LYS A 130 24.21 9.15 -8.58
CA LYS A 130 25.27 8.18 -8.26
C LYS A 130 24.71 7.04 -7.41
N ASP A 131 23.98 7.40 -6.37
CA ASP A 131 23.36 6.48 -5.45
C ASP A 131 22.01 5.98 -5.95
N LYS A 132 21.50 6.46 -7.08
CA LYS A 132 20.24 6.01 -7.73
C LYS A 132 19.08 5.88 -6.72
N PHE A 133 18.92 6.88 -5.86
CA PHE A 133 17.96 6.87 -4.76
C PHE A 133 17.52 8.30 -4.42
N TYR A 134 16.35 8.44 -3.79
CA TYR A 134 15.86 9.74 -3.34
C TYR A 134 16.29 10.04 -1.90
N TYR A 135 16.70 11.29 -1.66
CA TYR A 135 17.11 11.78 -0.35
C TYR A 135 16.45 13.11 0.00
N ASP A 136 16.39 13.39 1.30
CA ASP A 136 16.14 14.76 1.76
C ASP A 136 17.35 15.64 1.42
N ALA A 137 17.12 16.94 1.26
CA ALA A 137 18.19 17.89 1.00
C ALA A 137 17.97 19.21 1.75
N ILE A 138 19.06 19.89 2.08
CA ILE A 138 19.02 21.24 2.66
C ILE A 138 19.33 22.24 1.56
N HIS A 139 18.42 23.17 1.35
CA HIS A 139 18.60 24.25 0.39
C HIS A 139 19.03 25.54 1.10
N PHE A 140 20.17 26.09 0.69
CA PHE A 140 20.73 27.32 1.25
C PHE A 140 20.55 28.54 0.32
N GLY A 141 19.76 28.39 -0.75
CA GLY A 141 19.48 29.42 -1.75
C GLY A 141 20.33 29.23 -3.02
N ASP A 142 21.66 29.26 -2.89
CA ASP A 142 22.58 29.11 -4.02
C ASP A 142 23.08 27.67 -4.23
N HIS A 143 23.06 26.87 -3.17
CA HIS A 143 23.46 25.47 -3.19
C HIS A 143 22.47 24.59 -2.43
N THR A 144 22.51 23.30 -2.77
CA THR A 144 21.71 22.25 -2.14
C THR A 144 22.67 21.18 -1.62
N GLN A 145 22.46 20.76 -0.37
CA GLN A 145 23.22 19.69 0.27
C GLN A 145 22.31 18.47 0.47
N SER A 146 22.58 17.39 -0.25
CA SER A 146 21.88 16.11 -0.06
C SER A 146 22.22 15.48 1.29
N LEU A 147 21.25 14.80 1.89
CA LEU A 147 21.38 14.02 3.13
C LEU A 147 21.21 12.53 2.79
N PRO A 148 22.31 11.81 2.43
CA PRO A 148 22.29 10.43 1.94
C PRO A 148 21.95 9.40 3.04
N ILE A 149 20.73 9.49 3.58
CA ILE A 149 20.14 8.59 4.56
C ILE A 149 19.17 7.67 3.82
N ARG A 150 19.57 6.42 3.60
CA ARG A 150 18.77 5.38 2.94
C ARG A 150 17.64 4.93 3.87
N SER A 151 16.53 5.64 3.82
CA SER A 151 15.33 5.38 4.63
C SER A 151 14.07 5.26 3.77
N LEU A 152 12.93 4.95 4.40
CA LEU A 152 11.61 4.99 3.75
C LEU A 152 11.33 6.32 3.04
N VAL A 153 11.99 7.41 3.45
CA VAL A 153 11.89 8.71 2.78
C VAL A 153 12.18 8.63 1.28
N GLY A 154 13.12 7.77 0.87
CA GLY A 154 13.43 7.55 -0.54
C GLY A 154 12.55 6.50 -1.22
N LEU A 155 11.75 5.74 -0.45
CA LEU A 155 10.80 4.73 -0.95
C LEU A 155 9.37 5.29 -1.09
N ILE A 156 8.98 6.26 -0.26
CA ILE A 156 7.66 6.91 -0.27
C ILE A 156 7.25 7.48 -1.65
N PRO A 157 8.15 8.03 -2.50
CA PRO A 157 7.78 8.46 -3.84
C PRO A 157 7.15 7.35 -4.71
N LEU A 158 7.44 6.07 -4.43
CA LEU A 158 6.82 4.93 -5.14
C LEU A 158 5.31 4.82 -4.89
N TYR A 159 4.77 5.44 -3.83
CA TYR A 159 3.33 5.48 -3.56
C TYR A 159 2.57 6.19 -4.66
N ALA A 160 3.19 7.19 -5.28
CA ALA A 160 2.60 8.03 -6.29
C ALA A 160 2.62 7.36 -7.68
N SER A 161 1.83 6.30 -7.85
CA SER A 161 1.62 5.60 -9.12
C SER A 161 0.13 5.49 -9.47
N LEU A 162 -0.21 5.70 -10.75
CA LEU A 162 -1.56 5.55 -11.29
C LEU A 162 -1.50 5.07 -12.74
N THR A 163 -2.25 4.02 -13.03
CA THR A 163 -2.44 3.51 -14.40
C THR A 163 -3.74 4.07 -14.96
N LEU A 164 -3.66 4.75 -16.10
CA LEU A 164 -4.83 5.26 -16.84
C LEU A 164 -5.07 4.39 -18.07
N GLU A 165 -6.12 3.58 -18.02
CA GLU A 165 -6.49 2.72 -19.15
C GLU A 165 -7.07 3.54 -20.32
N PRO A 166 -6.72 3.23 -21.58
CA PRO A 166 -7.26 3.92 -22.76
C PRO A 166 -8.79 3.94 -22.79
N GLU A 167 -9.44 2.86 -22.37
CA GLU A 167 -10.90 2.73 -22.30
C GLU A 167 -11.50 3.70 -21.28
N LEU A 168 -10.81 3.94 -20.17
CA LEU A 168 -11.19 4.91 -19.16
C LEU A 168 -11.02 6.34 -19.70
N LEU A 169 -9.89 6.64 -20.36
CA LEU A 169 -9.62 7.94 -20.97
C LEU A 169 -10.65 8.30 -22.04
N ASN A 170 -11.12 7.33 -22.82
CA ASN A 170 -12.13 7.54 -23.85
C ASN A 170 -13.51 7.96 -23.27
N LYS A 171 -13.77 7.70 -21.98
CA LYS A 171 -14.98 8.17 -21.29
C LYS A 171 -14.89 9.64 -20.86
N PHE A 172 -13.69 10.22 -20.86
CA PHE A 172 -13.42 11.57 -20.39
C PHE A 172 -12.74 12.42 -21.48
N PRO A 173 -13.51 12.86 -22.50
CA PRO A 173 -12.95 13.56 -23.66
C PRO A 173 -12.34 14.94 -23.32
N SER A 174 -12.89 15.66 -22.35
CA SER A 174 -12.35 16.95 -21.91
C SER A 174 -11.03 16.77 -21.17
N PHE A 175 -10.94 15.76 -20.32
CA PHE A 175 -9.70 15.38 -19.64
C PHE A 175 -8.64 14.92 -20.64
N LYS A 176 -9.01 14.02 -21.56
CA LYS A 176 -8.12 13.52 -22.62
C LYS A 176 -7.55 14.65 -23.48
N LYS A 177 -8.38 15.61 -23.88
CA LYS A 177 -7.92 16.78 -24.63
C LYS A 177 -6.85 17.59 -23.89
N ARG A 178 -6.99 17.75 -22.56
CA ARG A 178 -6.00 18.49 -21.75
C ARG A 178 -4.73 17.67 -21.52
N LEU A 179 -4.87 16.37 -21.32
CA LEU A 179 -3.76 15.43 -21.27
C LEU A 179 -2.92 15.51 -22.56
N ASP A 180 -3.56 15.38 -23.72
CA ASP A 180 -2.91 15.44 -25.03
C ASP A 180 -2.23 16.81 -25.23
N TRP A 181 -2.93 17.90 -24.89
CA TRP A 181 -2.36 19.24 -24.93
C TRP A 181 -1.11 19.36 -24.05
N PHE A 182 -1.12 18.81 -22.83
CA PHE A 182 0.03 18.86 -21.94
C PHE A 182 1.21 18.09 -22.53
N ILE A 183 0.99 16.86 -23.02
CA ILE A 183 2.02 16.04 -23.64
C ILE A 183 2.65 16.79 -24.83
N GLU A 184 1.84 17.42 -25.68
CA GLU A 184 2.32 18.14 -26.87
C GLU A 184 3.08 19.44 -26.53
N ASN A 185 2.64 20.19 -25.51
CA ASN A 185 3.15 21.52 -25.19
C ASN A 185 4.23 21.52 -24.10
N ARG A 186 4.29 20.47 -23.27
CA ARG A 186 5.25 20.26 -22.17
C ARG A 186 6.05 18.97 -22.37
N LYS A 187 6.47 18.71 -23.61
CA LYS A 187 7.19 17.48 -24.01
C LYS A 187 8.30 17.06 -23.05
N SER A 188 9.19 17.97 -22.66
CA SER A 188 10.29 17.63 -21.74
C SER A 188 9.81 17.10 -20.39
N VAL A 189 8.73 17.66 -19.83
CA VAL A 189 8.16 17.19 -18.55
C VAL A 189 7.43 15.87 -18.75
N ALA A 190 6.69 15.74 -19.86
CA ALA A 190 5.96 14.53 -20.19
C ALA A 190 6.91 13.34 -20.44
N GLU A 191 7.92 13.50 -21.28
CA GLU A 191 8.92 12.46 -21.63
C GLU A 191 9.68 11.94 -20.40
N ARG A 192 9.93 12.82 -19.42
CA ARG A 192 10.65 12.48 -18.19
C ARG A 192 9.80 11.77 -17.13
N ASN A 193 8.47 11.98 -17.13
CA ASN A 193 7.58 11.62 -16.00
C ASN A 193 6.37 10.75 -16.39
N ILE A 194 6.14 10.50 -17.68
CA ILE A 194 5.06 9.64 -18.18
C ILE A 194 5.70 8.43 -18.88
N ALA A 195 5.46 7.23 -18.33
CA ALA A 195 5.78 5.99 -19.05
C ALA A 195 4.85 5.85 -20.27
N SER A 196 5.38 5.35 -21.40
CA SER A 196 4.72 5.32 -22.72
C SER A 196 3.19 5.12 -22.68
N MET A 197 2.46 6.04 -23.31
CA MET A 197 0.99 6.01 -23.40
C MET A 197 0.47 5.27 -24.64
N THR A 198 1.35 4.91 -25.58
CA THR A 198 0.98 4.33 -26.88
C THR A 198 1.12 2.82 -26.93
N ASN A 199 2.09 2.23 -26.22
CA ASN A 199 2.29 0.79 -26.15
C ASN A 199 2.54 0.37 -24.68
N ARG A 200 1.75 -0.58 -24.17
CA ARG A 200 2.12 -1.31 -22.93
C ARG A 200 3.42 -2.07 -23.20
N GLY A 201 4.44 -1.88 -22.37
CA GLY A 201 5.64 -2.74 -22.38
C GLY A 201 6.56 -2.69 -23.61
N VAL A 202 6.33 -1.84 -24.62
CA VAL A 202 7.14 -1.83 -25.87
C VAL A 202 7.71 -0.45 -26.18
N GLY A 203 9.02 -0.30 -26.03
CA GLY A 203 9.85 0.88 -26.34
C GLY A 203 11.14 0.89 -25.50
N GLU A 204 12.13 1.73 -25.84
CA GLU A 204 13.27 2.00 -24.95
C GLU A 204 12.74 2.31 -23.55
N ALA A 205 13.29 1.63 -22.52
CA ALA A 205 12.80 1.75 -21.16
C ALA A 205 12.81 3.24 -20.76
N PRO A 206 11.66 3.86 -20.43
CA PRO A 206 11.65 5.25 -20.03
C PRO A 206 12.51 5.41 -18.76
N PRO A 207 13.13 6.59 -18.51
CA PRO A 207 13.96 6.83 -17.32
C PRO A 207 13.30 6.41 -15.99
N LEU A 208 11.96 6.38 -15.94
CA LEU A 208 11.16 5.89 -14.82
C LEU A 208 11.36 4.40 -14.51
N VAL A 209 11.54 3.55 -15.53
CA VAL A 209 11.79 2.11 -15.34
C VAL A 209 13.15 1.90 -14.70
N ASP A 210 14.19 2.54 -15.23
CA ASP A 210 15.55 2.40 -14.70
C ASP A 210 15.64 2.88 -13.25
N ARG A 211 14.97 4.00 -12.93
CA ARG A 211 14.85 4.48 -11.54
C ARG A 211 14.07 3.52 -10.67
N LEU A 212 12.94 3.01 -11.13
CA LEU A 212 12.14 2.04 -10.40
C LEU A 212 12.98 0.80 -10.07
N VAL A 213 13.64 0.22 -11.07
CA VAL A 213 14.52 -0.95 -10.89
C VAL A 213 15.62 -0.64 -9.89
N ALA A 214 16.32 0.49 -10.00
CA ALA A 214 17.40 0.85 -9.09
C ALA A 214 16.94 1.05 -7.63
N ILE A 215 15.73 1.57 -7.42
CA ILE A 215 15.13 1.66 -6.08
C ILE A 215 14.77 0.27 -5.56
N LEU A 216 14.15 -0.58 -6.40
CA LEU A 216 13.75 -1.94 -6.04
C LEU A 216 14.95 -2.82 -5.71
N GLU A 217 16.08 -2.66 -6.40
CA GLU A 217 17.31 -3.39 -6.10
C GLU A 217 17.77 -3.17 -4.66
N ARG A 218 17.61 -1.97 -4.10
CA ARG A 218 17.91 -1.69 -2.68
C ARG A 218 16.79 -2.13 -1.75
N MET A 219 15.54 -1.86 -2.15
CA MET A 219 14.37 -2.20 -1.32
C MET A 219 14.27 -3.71 -1.07
N LEU A 220 14.66 -4.52 -2.05
CA LEU A 220 14.58 -5.98 -2.03
C LEU A 220 15.91 -6.65 -1.63
N ASP A 221 16.88 -5.87 -1.16
CA ASP A 221 18.17 -6.36 -0.65
C ASP A 221 18.09 -6.63 0.87
N GLU A 222 18.50 -7.82 1.27
CA GLU A 222 18.44 -8.26 2.67
C GLU A 222 19.47 -7.56 3.58
N ASP A 223 20.59 -7.11 2.99
CA ASP A 223 21.60 -6.29 3.65
C ASP A 223 21.22 -4.80 3.70
N GLU A 224 20.09 -4.42 3.09
CA GLU A 224 19.51 -3.08 3.16
C GLU A 224 18.11 -3.10 3.80
N PHE A 225 17.05 -3.07 2.99
CA PHE A 225 15.69 -2.83 3.46
C PHE A 225 14.88 -4.11 3.71
N LEU A 226 15.16 -5.20 3.00
CA LEU A 226 14.35 -6.42 3.05
C LEU A 226 14.70 -7.26 4.29
N SER A 227 13.84 -7.25 5.30
CA SER A 227 13.92 -8.16 6.43
C SER A 227 13.18 -9.46 6.13
N ASP A 228 13.45 -10.53 6.90
CA ASP A 228 12.61 -11.73 6.98
C ASP A 228 11.15 -11.42 7.37
N TYR A 229 10.90 -10.21 7.87
CA TYR A 229 9.61 -9.79 8.42
C TYR A 229 8.95 -8.62 7.66
N GLY A 230 9.53 -8.16 6.55
CA GLY A 230 9.01 -7.04 5.73
C GLY A 230 10.06 -5.97 5.41
N ILE A 231 9.62 -4.79 4.96
CA ILE A 231 10.52 -3.68 4.61
C ILE A 231 10.83 -2.84 5.86
N ARG A 232 12.12 -2.68 6.16
CA ARG A 232 12.67 -1.86 7.26
C ARG A 232 12.45 -0.37 7.01
N SER A 233 12.34 0.41 8.09
CA SER A 233 12.18 1.87 8.00
C SER A 233 13.46 2.63 7.60
N LEU A 234 14.61 2.06 7.95
CA LEU A 234 15.95 2.52 7.58
C LEU A 234 16.74 1.32 7.08
N SER A 235 17.55 1.53 6.05
CA SER A 235 18.44 0.49 5.52
C SER A 235 19.42 0.01 6.57
N LYS A 236 19.61 -1.31 6.63
CA LYS A 236 20.61 -1.99 7.47
C LYS A 236 22.05 -1.61 7.09
N TYR A 237 22.27 -1.07 5.89
CA TYR A 237 23.54 -0.45 5.48
C TYR A 237 24.10 0.54 6.52
N HIS A 238 23.21 1.30 7.18
CA HIS A 238 23.58 2.29 8.19
C HIS A 238 23.99 1.70 9.56
N GLU A 239 24.01 0.37 9.70
CA GLU A 239 24.62 -0.30 10.85
C GLU A 239 26.15 -0.15 10.81
N GLN A 240 26.74 -0.37 9.63
CA GLN A 240 28.19 -0.25 9.42
C GLN A 240 28.60 1.14 8.92
N HIS A 241 27.66 1.86 8.30
CA HIS A 241 27.90 3.18 7.68
C HIS A 241 26.90 4.21 8.22
N PRO A 242 26.95 4.57 9.51
CA PRO A 242 26.08 5.58 10.06
C PRO A 242 26.25 6.91 9.31
N PHE A 243 25.16 7.61 9.09
CA PHE A 243 25.22 8.97 8.53
C PHE A 243 25.62 9.93 9.64
N GLU A 244 26.66 10.71 9.42
CA GLU A 244 27.20 11.67 10.39
C GLU A 244 27.27 13.07 9.78
N LEU A 245 26.88 14.07 10.56
CA LEU A 245 26.95 15.48 10.18
C LEU A 245 27.44 16.32 11.37
N ASP A 246 28.53 17.05 11.19
CA ASP A 246 29.01 18.04 12.15
C ASP A 246 28.40 19.41 11.83
N VAL A 247 27.68 19.98 12.79
CA VAL A 247 27.15 21.34 12.71
C VAL A 247 27.65 22.12 13.91
N HIS A 248 28.52 23.10 13.67
CA HIS A 248 29.08 23.98 14.70
C HIS A 248 29.76 23.22 15.86
N GLY A 249 30.41 22.08 15.60
CA GLY A 249 31.08 21.25 16.61
C GLY A 249 30.15 20.30 17.36
N GLN A 250 28.86 20.25 16.99
CA GLN A 250 27.91 19.26 17.44
C GLN A 250 27.76 18.16 16.38
N LYS A 251 28.08 16.93 16.75
CA LYS A 251 27.92 15.75 15.90
C LYS A 251 26.47 15.27 15.96
N TYR A 252 25.83 15.17 14.80
CA TYR A 252 24.54 14.51 14.60
C TYR A 252 24.75 13.17 13.89
N GLU A 253 24.01 12.15 14.30
CA GLU A 253 24.20 10.78 13.81
C GLU A 253 22.85 10.08 13.57
N VAL A 254 22.77 9.35 12.46
CA VAL A 254 21.67 8.43 12.13
C VAL A 254 22.29 7.06 11.85
N LYS A 255 21.98 6.09 12.70
CA LYS A 255 22.42 4.70 12.57
C LYS A 255 21.22 3.76 12.53
N TYR A 256 21.44 2.57 11.99
CA TYR A 256 20.45 1.50 12.03
C TYR A 256 20.22 1.00 13.46
N LEU A 257 18.95 0.96 13.86
CA LEU A 257 18.44 0.53 15.15
C LEU A 257 17.22 -0.37 14.89
N PRO A 258 17.37 -1.70 14.93
CA PRO A 258 16.28 -2.60 14.51
C PRO A 258 15.08 -2.54 15.46
N GLY A 259 15.28 -2.23 16.75
CA GLY A 259 14.25 -2.24 17.79
C GLY A 259 13.95 -0.85 18.38
N GLU A 260 14.21 -0.65 19.67
CA GLU A 260 13.96 0.61 20.37
C GLU A 260 14.88 1.76 19.90
N SER A 261 14.42 3.00 20.03
CA SER A 261 15.24 4.20 19.79
C SER A 261 16.30 4.35 20.88
N ASP A 262 17.50 4.82 20.52
CA ASP A 262 18.56 5.20 21.46
C ASP A 262 18.57 6.71 21.77
N SER A 263 17.59 7.44 21.21
CA SER A 263 17.43 8.88 21.38
C SER A 263 16.06 9.23 21.96
N GLY A 264 16.02 10.29 22.76
CA GLY A 264 14.76 10.84 23.32
C GLY A 264 14.03 11.79 22.36
N MET A 265 14.41 11.86 21.08
CA MET A 265 13.72 12.70 20.09
C MET A 265 12.24 12.29 20.03
N PHE A 266 11.33 13.27 20.13
CA PHE A 266 9.87 13.04 20.20
C PHE A 266 9.43 12.09 21.34
N GLY A 267 10.16 12.06 22.46
CA GLY A 267 9.78 11.28 23.64
C GLY A 267 10.28 9.83 23.64
N GLY A 268 10.97 9.38 22.58
CA GLY A 268 11.75 8.13 22.57
C GLY A 268 10.95 6.81 22.52
N ASN A 269 9.62 6.87 22.45
CA ASN A 269 8.76 5.66 22.48
C ASN A 269 8.65 4.93 21.13
N SER A 270 8.81 5.66 20.02
CA SER A 270 8.70 5.13 18.67
C SER A 270 10.03 5.26 17.93
N ASN A 271 10.33 4.31 17.05
CA ASN A 271 11.56 4.29 16.29
C ASN A 271 11.31 4.01 14.80
N TRP A 272 11.82 4.90 13.95
CA TRP A 272 11.78 4.84 12.49
C TRP A 272 13.16 4.62 11.87
N ARG A 273 14.17 4.28 12.68
CA ARG A 273 15.55 4.04 12.24
C ARG A 273 15.87 2.56 12.04
N GLY A 274 14.91 1.77 11.58
CA GLY A 274 15.14 0.33 11.34
C GLY A 274 13.92 -0.57 11.50
N PRO A 275 13.00 -0.34 12.46
CA PRO A 275 11.86 -1.23 12.65
C PRO A 275 10.92 -1.27 11.44
N ILE A 276 10.09 -2.29 11.41
CA ILE A 276 9.10 -2.56 10.37
C ILE A 276 7.73 -2.03 10.81
N TRP A 277 7.11 -1.27 9.91
CA TRP A 277 5.82 -0.63 10.14
C TRP A 277 4.82 -1.10 9.09
N PHE A 278 3.64 -1.54 9.54
CA PHE A 278 2.59 -2.08 8.66
C PHE A 278 2.02 -1.06 7.65
N PRO A 279 1.71 0.21 7.99
CA PRO A 279 1.10 1.14 7.04
C PRO A 279 1.95 1.39 5.80
N VAL A 280 3.27 1.59 5.98
CA VAL A 280 4.19 1.89 4.88
C VAL A 280 4.45 0.66 4.02
N ASN A 281 4.55 -0.52 4.64
CA ASN A 281 4.61 -1.79 3.91
C ASN A 281 3.33 -2.04 3.10
N PHE A 282 2.17 -1.69 3.66
CA PHE A 282 0.89 -1.76 2.96
C PHE A 282 0.88 -0.95 1.68
N LEU A 283 1.33 0.29 1.76
CA LEU A 283 1.40 1.17 0.58
C LEU A 283 2.47 0.73 -0.43
N LEU A 284 3.61 0.19 0.03
CA LEU A 284 4.63 -0.37 -0.87
C LEU A 284 4.09 -1.59 -1.64
N VAL A 285 3.42 -2.52 -0.96
CA VAL A 285 2.78 -3.69 -1.59
C VAL A 285 1.75 -3.26 -2.63
N GLU A 286 0.90 -2.29 -2.28
CA GLU A 286 -0.10 -1.73 -3.21
C GLU A 286 0.58 -1.03 -4.41
N SER A 287 1.68 -0.32 -4.21
CA SER A 287 2.46 0.29 -5.30
C SER A 287 3.04 -0.75 -6.25
N LEU A 288 3.65 -1.82 -5.73
CA LEU A 288 4.18 -2.92 -6.54
C LEU A 288 3.09 -3.56 -7.40
N GLN A 289 1.89 -3.75 -6.83
CA GLN A 289 0.73 -4.24 -7.58
C GLN A 289 0.29 -3.24 -8.66
N ARG A 290 0.29 -1.92 -8.40
CA ARG A 290 -0.02 -0.91 -9.44
C ARG A 290 1.01 -0.91 -10.57
N PHE A 291 2.30 -1.00 -10.24
CA PHE A 291 3.35 -1.09 -11.25
C PHE A 291 3.21 -2.37 -12.08
N TYR A 292 2.84 -3.50 -11.46
CA TYR A 292 2.54 -4.73 -12.20
C TYR A 292 1.38 -4.56 -13.19
N LEU A 293 0.32 -3.82 -12.86
CA LEU A 293 -0.77 -3.55 -13.83
C LEU A 293 -0.31 -2.79 -15.08
N TYR A 294 0.80 -2.05 -14.99
CA TYR A 294 1.38 -1.34 -16.14
C TYR A 294 2.44 -2.18 -16.88
N TYR A 295 3.40 -2.76 -16.15
CA TYR A 295 4.54 -3.47 -16.73
C TYR A 295 4.32 -4.97 -16.98
N GLY A 296 3.28 -5.56 -16.39
CA GLY A 296 2.93 -6.96 -16.55
C GLY A 296 4.05 -7.92 -16.16
N LEU A 297 4.17 -9.01 -16.93
CA LEU A 297 5.13 -10.09 -16.71
C LEU A 297 6.56 -9.76 -17.17
N ASP A 298 6.72 -8.71 -17.97
CA ASP A 298 7.99 -8.39 -18.66
C ASP A 298 9.01 -7.75 -17.71
N LEU A 299 8.56 -6.87 -16.82
CA LEU A 299 9.45 -6.28 -15.82
C LEU A 299 9.64 -7.23 -14.65
N LYS A 300 10.85 -7.78 -14.56
CA LYS A 300 11.29 -8.63 -13.45
C LYS A 300 12.48 -8.00 -12.75
N VAL A 301 12.51 -8.17 -11.44
CA VAL A 301 13.62 -7.75 -10.57
C VAL A 301 14.06 -8.92 -9.71
N GLU A 302 15.32 -8.90 -9.30
CA GLU A 302 15.87 -9.94 -8.44
C GLU A 302 15.29 -9.79 -7.01
N CYS A 303 14.70 -10.85 -6.46
CA CYS A 303 14.01 -10.79 -5.17
C CYS A 303 14.10 -12.13 -4.41
N PRO A 304 14.88 -12.20 -3.31
CA PRO A 304 15.75 -11.15 -2.77
C PRO A 304 16.92 -10.79 -3.70
N LYS A 305 17.48 -9.59 -3.57
CA LYS A 305 18.72 -9.21 -4.27
C LYS A 305 19.84 -10.21 -3.97
N GLY A 306 20.61 -10.61 -4.98
CA GLY A 306 21.67 -11.61 -4.85
C GLY A 306 21.21 -13.08 -4.81
N SER A 307 19.91 -13.35 -4.84
CA SER A 307 19.37 -14.73 -4.83
C SER A 307 19.42 -15.44 -6.18
N GLY A 308 19.56 -14.71 -7.29
CA GLY A 308 19.40 -15.20 -8.65
C GLY A 308 17.95 -15.46 -9.08
N GLU A 309 16.96 -15.28 -8.19
CA GLU A 309 15.55 -15.41 -8.53
C GLU A 309 14.95 -14.08 -9.00
N TYR A 310 14.43 -14.08 -10.23
CA TYR A 310 13.80 -12.91 -10.84
C TYR A 310 12.27 -13.04 -10.81
N LEU A 311 11.65 -12.14 -10.05
CA LEU A 311 10.20 -12.10 -9.83
C LEU A 311 9.58 -10.89 -10.53
N ASN A 312 8.36 -11.04 -11.02
CA ASN A 312 7.58 -9.86 -11.44
C ASN A 312 7.12 -9.05 -10.21
N LEU A 313 6.61 -7.84 -10.42
CA LEU A 313 6.29 -6.94 -9.31
C LEU A 313 5.11 -7.42 -8.43
N ALA A 314 4.16 -8.20 -8.98
CA ALA A 314 3.12 -8.82 -8.16
C ALA A 314 3.66 -9.94 -7.27
N GLN A 315 4.61 -10.74 -7.79
CA GLN A 315 5.32 -11.75 -7.01
C GLN A 315 6.21 -11.12 -5.92
N CYS A 316 6.88 -10.01 -6.22
CA CYS A 316 7.61 -9.24 -5.20
C CYS A 316 6.68 -8.73 -4.10
N ALA A 317 5.49 -8.23 -4.47
CA ALA A 317 4.48 -7.80 -3.50
C ALA A 317 4.03 -8.98 -2.61
N GLN A 318 3.82 -10.16 -3.21
CA GLN A 318 3.47 -11.38 -2.48
C GLN A 318 4.59 -11.84 -1.52
N GLU A 319 5.85 -11.74 -1.92
CA GLU A 319 6.99 -12.06 -1.07
C GLU A 319 7.00 -11.22 0.21
N ILE A 320 6.82 -9.89 0.07
CA ILE A 320 6.73 -8.96 1.20
C ILE A 320 5.51 -9.29 2.09
N GLN A 321 4.35 -9.57 1.47
CA GLN A 321 3.15 -9.97 2.21
C GLN A 321 3.36 -11.25 3.02
N HIS A 322 4.04 -12.26 2.46
CA HIS A 322 4.35 -13.50 3.17
C HIS A 322 5.25 -13.23 4.38
N ARG A 323 6.32 -12.44 4.22
CA ARG A 323 7.23 -12.04 5.31
C ARG A 323 6.49 -11.31 6.44
N LEU A 324 5.56 -10.43 6.09
CA LEU A 324 4.73 -9.72 7.08
C LEU A 324 3.70 -10.64 7.78
N ILE A 325 3.19 -11.66 7.09
CA ILE A 325 2.32 -12.68 7.71
C ILE A 325 3.14 -13.56 8.66
N HIS A 326 4.40 -13.87 8.34
CA HIS A 326 5.29 -14.70 9.17
C HIS A 326 5.49 -14.16 10.58
N LEU A 327 5.36 -12.85 10.78
CA LEU A 327 5.34 -12.24 12.11
C LEU A 327 4.33 -12.89 13.06
N PHE A 328 3.19 -13.35 12.52
CA PHE A 328 2.04 -13.85 13.28
C PHE A 328 1.76 -15.32 13.03
N VAL A 329 2.66 -16.09 12.44
CA VAL A 329 2.50 -17.54 12.19
C VAL A 329 3.52 -18.29 13.04
N PRO A 330 3.17 -19.42 13.69
CA PRO A 330 4.16 -20.15 14.45
C PRO A 330 5.15 -20.80 13.48
N ASP A 331 6.43 -20.76 13.82
CA ASP A 331 7.46 -21.49 13.10
C ASP A 331 7.44 -23.00 13.44
N ALA A 332 8.41 -23.75 12.93
CA ALA A 332 8.51 -25.19 13.15
C ALA A 332 8.63 -25.58 14.64
N ASP A 333 9.14 -24.68 15.48
CA ASP A 333 9.29 -24.86 16.92
C ASP A 333 8.08 -24.32 17.71
N GLY A 334 7.05 -23.84 17.02
CA GLY A 334 5.84 -23.28 17.62
C GLY A 334 5.97 -21.82 18.05
N ASN A 335 7.10 -21.16 17.77
CA ASN A 335 7.34 -19.78 18.19
C ASN A 335 6.84 -18.78 17.15
N ARG A 336 6.33 -17.63 17.61
CA ARG A 336 5.94 -16.52 16.73
C ARG A 336 6.97 -15.41 16.85
N ALA A 337 7.39 -14.83 15.72
CA ALA A 337 8.35 -13.74 15.75
C ALA A 337 7.82 -12.55 16.58
N CYS A 338 6.53 -12.20 16.45
CA CYS A 338 5.94 -11.10 17.21
C CYS A 338 6.01 -11.25 18.74
N HIS A 339 6.15 -12.47 19.25
CA HIS A 339 6.28 -12.75 20.68
C HIS A 339 7.73 -12.65 21.19
N GLY A 340 8.71 -12.57 20.29
CA GLY A 340 10.13 -12.65 20.65
C GLY A 340 10.46 -13.93 21.40
N GLU A 341 11.36 -13.84 22.38
CA GLU A 341 11.88 -14.97 23.16
C GLU A 341 11.01 -15.33 24.39
N ASN A 342 9.73 -14.95 24.40
CA ASN A 342 8.88 -15.16 25.58
C ASN A 342 8.16 -16.53 25.52
N ASP A 343 8.72 -17.51 26.24
CA ASP A 343 8.18 -18.88 26.34
C ASP A 343 6.73 -18.95 26.82
N LEU A 344 6.29 -18.03 27.68
CA LEU A 344 4.91 -18.03 28.19
C LEU A 344 3.92 -17.83 27.05
N VAL A 345 4.17 -16.88 26.15
CA VAL A 345 3.26 -16.59 25.04
C VAL A 345 3.57 -17.40 23.78
N ASN A 346 4.70 -18.12 23.72
CA ASN A 346 5.00 -19.03 22.61
C ASN A 346 4.57 -20.48 22.88
N GLN A 347 4.79 -21.00 24.09
CA GLN A 347 4.73 -22.44 24.36
C GLN A 347 3.61 -22.82 25.33
N ASP A 348 3.18 -21.92 26.22
CA ASP A 348 2.14 -22.25 27.19
C ASP A 348 0.79 -22.53 26.47
N PRO A 349 0.17 -23.71 26.69
CA PRO A 349 -1.09 -24.08 26.04
C PRO A 349 -2.25 -23.11 26.28
N HIS A 350 -2.19 -22.29 27.34
CA HIS A 350 -3.19 -21.29 27.65
C HIS A 350 -2.92 -19.94 26.99
N PHE A 351 -1.69 -19.63 26.58
CA PHE A 351 -1.32 -18.31 26.09
C PHE A 351 -0.85 -18.27 24.63
N LYS A 352 -0.38 -19.39 24.07
CA LYS A 352 0.21 -19.46 22.72
C LYS A 352 -0.67 -18.98 21.55
N ASP A 353 -1.99 -19.01 21.76
CA ASP A 353 -2.97 -18.62 20.76
C ASP A 353 -3.45 -17.16 20.91
N TYR A 354 -2.99 -16.43 21.95
CA TYR A 354 -3.24 -15.00 22.09
C TYR A 354 -2.17 -14.21 21.34
N VAL A 355 -2.51 -13.77 20.13
CA VAL A 355 -1.61 -13.00 19.25
C VAL A 355 -1.88 -11.50 19.37
N PRO A 356 -1.04 -10.72 20.08
CA PRO A 356 -1.15 -9.27 20.16
C PRO A 356 -0.76 -8.59 18.85
N PHE A 357 -1.29 -7.38 18.64
CA PHE A 357 -0.91 -6.49 17.54
C PHE A 357 -0.09 -5.34 18.09
N TYR A 358 1.15 -5.26 17.64
CA TYR A 358 2.10 -4.24 18.09
C TYR A 358 2.08 -3.01 17.20
N GLU A 359 2.63 -1.91 17.71
CA GLU A 359 2.77 -0.65 16.98
C GLU A 359 3.73 -0.80 15.80
N TYR A 360 4.87 -1.43 16.05
CA TYR A 360 5.92 -1.75 15.09
C TYR A 360 6.65 -3.03 15.50
N PHE A 361 7.51 -3.54 14.61
CA PHE A 361 8.22 -4.79 14.80
C PHE A 361 9.71 -4.59 14.59
N ASP A 362 10.51 -5.28 15.39
CA ASP A 362 11.96 -5.24 15.28
C ASP A 362 12.42 -5.69 13.89
N GLY A 363 13.28 -4.89 13.25
CA GLY A 363 13.70 -5.08 11.86
C GLY A 363 14.56 -6.32 11.62
N ASP A 364 15.11 -6.95 12.66
CA ASP A 364 15.97 -8.13 12.54
C ASP A 364 15.35 -9.38 13.15
N THR A 365 14.57 -9.24 14.23
CA THR A 365 13.99 -10.39 14.94
C THR A 365 12.48 -10.54 14.78
N GLY A 366 11.80 -9.48 14.31
CA GLY A 366 10.35 -9.46 14.18
C GLY A 366 9.60 -9.39 15.52
N ARG A 367 10.29 -9.24 16.67
CA ARG A 367 9.61 -9.07 17.97
C ARG A 367 8.74 -7.82 17.95
N GLY A 368 7.56 -7.92 18.54
CA GLY A 368 6.62 -6.83 18.62
C GLY A 368 7.07 -5.77 19.64
N LEU A 369 6.97 -4.49 19.26
CA LEU A 369 7.41 -3.35 20.05
C LEU A 369 6.34 -2.24 20.09
N GLY A 370 6.48 -1.33 21.05
CA GLY A 370 5.48 -0.28 21.30
C GLY A 370 4.17 -0.83 21.88
N ALA A 371 3.05 -0.16 21.59
CA ALA A 371 1.74 -0.56 22.12
C ALA A 371 1.30 -1.94 21.60
N SER A 372 1.01 -2.89 22.49
CA SER A 372 0.74 -4.31 22.17
C SER A 372 -0.72 -4.65 21.80
N HIS A 373 -1.62 -3.67 21.83
CA HIS A 373 -3.03 -3.83 21.45
C HIS A 373 -3.40 -2.86 20.32
N GLN A 374 -2.45 -2.61 19.43
CA GLN A 374 -2.58 -1.75 18.26
C GLN A 374 -3.39 -2.45 17.15
N CYS A 375 -4.66 -2.74 17.42
CA CYS A 375 -5.65 -3.05 16.39
C CYS A 375 -6.06 -1.81 15.58
N GLY A 376 -5.09 -0.91 15.38
CA GLY A 376 -5.13 0.20 14.43
C GLY A 376 -4.53 -0.26 13.11
N TRP A 377 -3.41 0.33 12.70
CA TRP A 377 -2.82 0.02 11.40
C TRP A 377 -2.29 -1.42 11.24
N THR A 378 -1.91 -2.11 12.32
CA THR A 378 -1.35 -3.47 12.21
C THR A 378 -2.42 -4.48 11.78
N ALA A 379 -3.69 -4.17 12.03
CA ALA A 379 -4.82 -5.00 11.61
C ALA A 379 -4.97 -5.13 10.08
N VAL A 380 -4.28 -4.29 9.27
CA VAL A 380 -4.27 -4.44 7.80
C VAL A 380 -3.71 -5.79 7.36
N VAL A 381 -2.94 -6.50 8.21
CA VAL A 381 -2.51 -7.87 7.96
C VAL A 381 -3.67 -8.82 7.64
N ALA A 382 -4.86 -8.57 8.20
CA ALA A 382 -6.05 -9.37 7.93
C ALA A 382 -6.42 -9.39 6.43
N LYS A 383 -6.15 -8.30 5.70
CA LYS A 383 -6.34 -8.25 4.25
C LYS A 383 -5.41 -9.24 3.56
N TRP A 384 -4.13 -9.24 3.90
CA TRP A 384 -3.14 -10.14 3.30
C TRP A 384 -3.35 -11.59 3.68
N ILE A 385 -3.75 -11.88 4.91
CA ILE A 385 -4.13 -13.24 5.32
C ILE A 385 -5.35 -13.69 4.50
N HIS A 386 -6.35 -12.83 4.33
CA HIS A 386 -7.51 -13.15 3.50
C HIS A 386 -7.10 -13.45 2.04
N ASP A 387 -6.17 -12.69 1.47
CA ASP A 387 -5.83 -12.83 0.07
C ASP A 387 -4.80 -13.93 -0.23
N ASN A 388 -3.76 -14.04 0.60
CA ASN A 388 -2.59 -14.92 0.42
C ASN A 388 -2.45 -16.01 1.48
N GLY A 389 -3.30 -16.06 2.51
CA GLY A 389 -3.11 -16.99 3.63
C GLY A 389 -3.02 -18.46 3.20
N THR A 390 -3.71 -18.84 2.12
CA THR A 390 -3.65 -20.20 1.55
C THR A 390 -2.38 -20.51 0.77
N THR A 391 -1.70 -19.49 0.23
CA THR A 391 -0.44 -19.61 -0.52
C THR A 391 0.78 -19.22 0.32
N CYS A 392 0.55 -18.74 1.53
CA CYS A 392 1.60 -18.31 2.44
C CYS A 392 2.41 -19.51 2.90
N ARG A 393 3.71 -19.49 2.61
CA ARG A 393 4.67 -20.49 3.08
C ARG A 393 4.83 -20.37 4.60
N THR A 394 5.18 -21.45 5.29
CA THR A 394 5.55 -21.37 6.71
C THR A 394 6.90 -20.68 6.88
N PRO A 395 7.11 -19.92 7.98
CA PRO A 395 8.39 -19.28 8.26
C PRO A 395 9.55 -20.30 8.24
N LYS A 396 10.73 -19.89 7.75
CA LYS A 396 11.97 -20.69 7.74
C LYS A 396 11.92 -22.02 6.96
N THR A 397 10.89 -22.25 6.12
CA THR A 397 10.90 -23.39 5.20
C THR A 397 11.62 -23.05 3.89
N PRO A 398 12.55 -23.90 3.40
CA PRO A 398 13.22 -23.67 2.13
C PRO A 398 12.20 -23.54 0.99
N LYS A 399 12.48 -22.66 0.02
CA LYS A 399 11.75 -22.68 -1.26
C LYS A 399 11.91 -24.09 -1.86
N PRO A 400 10.84 -24.79 -2.25
CA PRO A 400 10.99 -26.06 -2.96
C PRO A 400 11.85 -25.81 -4.20
N SER A 401 12.87 -26.67 -4.40
CA SER A 401 13.80 -26.54 -5.52
C SER A 401 13.04 -26.42 -6.83
N THR A 402 13.46 -25.49 -7.69
CA THR A 402 12.93 -25.19 -9.02
C THR A 402 12.67 -26.43 -9.89
N GLN A 403 11.54 -27.07 -9.68
CA GLN A 403 10.73 -27.67 -10.72
C GLN A 403 9.32 -27.15 -10.48
N PRO A 404 8.66 -26.57 -11.50
CA PRO A 404 7.25 -26.25 -11.38
C PRO A 404 6.53 -27.58 -11.22
N VAL A 405 6.19 -27.94 -9.99
CA VAL A 405 5.12 -28.90 -9.78
C VAL A 405 3.91 -28.20 -10.38
N ARG A 406 3.42 -28.69 -11.53
CA ARG A 406 2.09 -28.39 -12.04
C ARG A 406 1.10 -28.78 -10.94
N ARG A 407 0.89 -27.91 -9.97
CA ARG A 407 -0.34 -27.94 -9.19
C ARG A 407 -1.33 -27.22 -10.07
N ASN A 408 -2.12 -28.02 -10.76
CA ASN A 408 -3.34 -27.55 -11.41
C ASN A 408 -4.03 -26.62 -10.42
N SER A 409 -4.29 -25.39 -10.86
CA SER A 409 -5.28 -24.51 -10.26
C SER A 409 -6.47 -25.36 -9.79
N ILE A 410 -6.80 -25.33 -8.50
CA ILE A 410 -7.96 -26.04 -7.92
C ILE A 410 -9.26 -25.28 -8.29
N HIS A 411 -9.36 -24.83 -9.53
CA HIS A 411 -10.51 -24.13 -10.09
C HIS A 411 -10.87 -24.67 -11.48
N SER A 412 -11.11 -25.97 -11.55
CA SER A 412 -12.11 -26.52 -12.47
C SER A 412 -13.23 -27.15 -11.65
N PHE A 413 -14.39 -26.48 -11.58
CA PHE A 413 -15.62 -27.21 -11.32
C PHE A 413 -15.92 -28.01 -12.58
N GLU A 414 -15.50 -29.27 -12.63
CA GLU A 414 -16.06 -30.21 -13.59
C GLU A 414 -16.67 -31.42 -12.87
N THR A 415 -17.92 -31.61 -13.22
CA THR A 415 -18.87 -32.65 -12.86
C THR A 415 -18.35 -34.07 -13.09
N GLU A 416 -18.71 -34.96 -12.15
CA GLU A 416 -18.92 -36.41 -12.29
C GLU A 416 -17.78 -37.34 -12.78
N ASN A 417 -17.35 -38.20 -11.83
CA ASN A 417 -17.05 -39.64 -11.97
C ASN A 417 -15.87 -40.11 -12.87
N GLU A 418 -14.76 -40.57 -12.27
CA GLU A 418 -14.37 -42.00 -12.18
C GLU A 418 -12.91 -42.21 -11.72
N LEU A 419 -12.78 -42.90 -10.59
CA LEU A 419 -11.86 -44.02 -10.28
C LEU A 419 -10.32 -43.91 -10.42
N ALA A 420 -9.71 -44.02 -9.23
CA ALA A 420 -8.51 -44.77 -8.85
C ALA A 420 -7.12 -44.12 -9.07
N LEU A 421 -6.45 -43.79 -7.96
CA LEU A 421 -5.19 -44.42 -7.52
C LEU A 421 -4.81 -44.00 -6.08
N SER A 422 -4.53 -45.04 -5.29
CA SER A 422 -4.00 -45.22 -3.92
C SER A 422 -3.17 -44.14 -3.19
N GLN A 423 -3.52 -43.97 -1.90
CA GLN A 423 -2.68 -43.83 -0.68
C GLN A 423 -1.60 -42.74 -0.63
N GLU A 424 -2.00 -41.51 -0.29
CA GLU A 424 -1.24 -40.58 0.56
C GLU A 424 -2.25 -39.86 1.48
N GLU A 425 -1.84 -39.50 2.69
CA GLU A 425 -2.68 -38.94 3.75
C GLU A 425 -3.50 -37.72 3.25
N ASP A 426 -4.81 -37.69 3.55
CA ASP A 426 -5.76 -36.66 3.08
C ASP A 426 -5.33 -35.26 3.56
N ASP A 427 -4.75 -34.46 2.66
CA ASP A 427 -4.43 -33.04 2.88
C ASP A 427 -5.66 -32.23 3.38
N ASP A 428 -6.88 -32.69 3.05
CA ASP A 428 -8.15 -32.11 3.51
C ASP A 428 -8.38 -32.30 5.03
N GLU A 429 -7.91 -33.39 5.63
CA GLU A 429 -8.04 -33.66 7.06
C GLU A 429 -7.07 -32.78 7.89
N LEU A 430 -5.90 -32.46 7.32
CA LEU A 430 -4.95 -31.49 7.88
C LEU A 430 -5.50 -30.07 7.85
N LEU A 431 -6.20 -29.68 6.78
CA LEU A 431 -6.82 -28.36 6.65
C LEU A 431 -7.98 -28.17 7.63
N GLU A 432 -8.80 -29.19 7.91
CA GLU A 432 -9.84 -29.12 8.95
C GLU A 432 -9.25 -28.97 10.36
N LYS A 433 -8.08 -29.58 10.62
CA LYS A 433 -7.42 -29.54 11.93
C LYS A 433 -6.93 -28.15 12.32
N PHE A 434 -6.57 -27.32 11.33
CA PHE A 434 -6.12 -25.93 11.52
C PHE A 434 -7.16 -24.88 11.12
N ALA A 435 -8.38 -25.30 10.76
CA ALA A 435 -9.45 -24.37 10.49
C ALA A 435 -9.84 -23.61 11.77
N PRO A 436 -9.95 -22.27 11.74
CA PRO A 436 -10.40 -21.51 12.90
C PRO A 436 -11.81 -21.97 13.30
N LYS A 437 -11.99 -22.32 14.58
CA LYS A 437 -13.31 -22.64 15.12
C LYS A 437 -14.24 -21.46 14.86
N ALA A 438 -15.46 -21.75 14.38
CA ALA A 438 -16.44 -20.73 14.06
C ALA A 438 -16.63 -19.78 15.24
N GLY A 439 -16.32 -18.49 15.03
CA GLY A 439 -16.60 -17.44 16.01
C GLY A 439 -18.10 -17.29 16.26
N PRO A 440 -18.51 -16.42 17.20
CA PRO A 440 -19.91 -16.26 17.62
C PRO A 440 -20.87 -15.74 16.53
N PHE A 441 -20.39 -15.54 15.30
CA PHE A 441 -21.19 -15.09 14.17
C PHE A 441 -21.61 -16.29 13.30
N PRO A 442 -22.92 -16.54 13.13
CA PRO A 442 -23.40 -17.62 12.29
C PRO A 442 -23.20 -17.27 10.81
N GLY A 443 -22.29 -17.97 10.14
CA GLY A 443 -22.19 -17.95 8.68
C GLY A 443 -20.78 -18.27 8.17
N ARG A 444 -20.68 -19.24 7.25
CA ARG A 444 -19.51 -19.40 6.38
C ARG A 444 -19.36 -18.11 5.57
N LEU A 445 -18.34 -17.31 5.87
CA LEU A 445 -17.93 -16.19 5.01
C LEU A 445 -17.38 -16.77 3.70
N VAL A 446 -18.28 -16.99 2.74
CA VAL A 446 -17.91 -17.38 1.37
C VAL A 446 -17.05 -16.28 0.76
N ARG A 447 -15.88 -16.66 0.24
CA ARG A 447 -14.89 -15.82 -0.48
C ARG A 447 -15.60 -14.99 -1.55
N ARG A 448 -15.86 -13.71 -1.27
CA ARG A 448 -16.45 -12.77 -2.25
C ARG A 448 -15.35 -12.27 -3.18
N ARG A 449 -15.30 -12.81 -4.40
CA ARG A 449 -14.54 -12.25 -5.52
C ARG A 449 -15.15 -10.90 -5.92
N SER A 450 -14.70 -9.82 -5.29
CA SER A 450 -14.95 -8.47 -5.77
C SER A 450 -13.90 -8.16 -6.82
N GLY A 451 -14.24 -8.16 -8.12
CA GLY A 451 -13.36 -7.76 -9.22
C GLY A 451 -12.89 -6.28 -9.21
N LYS A 452 -12.97 -5.62 -8.04
CA LYS A 452 -12.55 -4.23 -7.81
C LYS A 452 -11.36 -4.12 -6.83
N SER A 453 -10.88 -5.21 -6.24
CA SER A 453 -9.65 -5.16 -5.43
C SER A 453 -8.45 -5.20 -6.37
N LEU A 454 -7.48 -4.29 -6.18
CA LEU A 454 -6.24 -4.23 -6.95
C LEU A 454 -5.59 -5.61 -7.08
N MET A 455 -5.55 -6.36 -5.98
CA MET A 455 -5.06 -7.73 -5.96
C MET A 455 -5.87 -8.73 -6.80
N ASN A 456 -7.20 -8.61 -6.87
CA ASN A 456 -8.00 -9.48 -7.73
C ASN A 456 -7.74 -9.18 -9.21
N LEU A 457 -7.45 -7.92 -9.55
CA LEU A 457 -7.01 -7.57 -10.91
C LEU A 457 -5.62 -8.15 -11.19
N THR A 458 -4.67 -8.03 -10.26
CA THR A 458 -3.33 -8.62 -10.45
C THR A 458 -3.36 -10.14 -10.54
N ILE A 459 -4.17 -10.82 -9.72
CA ILE A 459 -4.36 -12.28 -9.77
C ILE A 459 -4.98 -12.67 -11.12
N GLN A 460 -6.05 -12.00 -11.56
CA GLN A 460 -6.63 -12.26 -12.88
C GLN A 460 -5.62 -12.06 -14.00
N SER A 461 -4.77 -11.04 -13.91
CA SER A 461 -3.70 -10.83 -14.90
C SER A 461 -2.60 -11.88 -14.83
N LEU A 462 -2.28 -12.44 -13.65
CA LEU A 462 -1.37 -13.58 -13.51
C LEU A 462 -1.98 -14.83 -14.15
N ASP A 463 -3.25 -15.13 -13.87
CA ASP A 463 -3.97 -16.30 -14.40
C ASP A 463 -4.09 -16.24 -15.94
N LEU A 464 -4.34 -15.05 -16.52
CA LEU A 464 -4.45 -14.88 -17.98
C LEU A 464 -3.10 -15.00 -18.70
N GLY A 465 -1.99 -14.71 -18.03
CA GLY A 465 -0.66 -14.74 -18.64
C GLY A 465 -0.06 -16.14 -18.75
N GLU A 466 -0.61 -17.14 -18.06
CA GLU A 466 -0.14 -18.52 -18.12
C GLU A 466 -0.80 -19.34 -19.25
N ASP A 467 -1.92 -18.87 -19.83
CA ASP A 467 -2.74 -19.65 -20.77
C ASP A 467 -2.87 -19.08 -22.22
N GLU A 468 -2.31 -17.92 -22.56
CA GLU A 468 -2.42 -17.36 -23.92
C GLU A 468 -1.08 -17.03 -24.60
N ASP A 469 -0.67 -17.89 -25.53
CA ASP A 469 0.25 -17.55 -26.63
C ASP A 469 -0.59 -16.85 -27.72
N PRO A 470 -0.35 -15.57 -28.09
CA PRO A 470 -1.24 -14.84 -28.97
C PRO A 470 -1.07 -15.32 -30.42
N LYS A 471 -2.00 -16.14 -30.91
CA LYS A 471 -2.22 -16.31 -32.35
C LYS A 471 -3.25 -15.28 -32.80
N ASP A 472 -2.89 -14.52 -33.83
CA ASP A 472 -3.71 -13.51 -34.50
C ASP A 472 -5.15 -13.99 -34.74
N PRO A 473 -6.18 -13.16 -34.46
CA PRO A 473 -7.55 -13.53 -34.77
C PRO A 473 -7.83 -13.32 -36.26
N GLU A 474 -7.98 -14.42 -37.01
CA GLU A 474 -8.66 -14.37 -38.31
C GLU A 474 -10.15 -14.02 -38.15
N PRO A 475 -10.76 -13.26 -39.08
CA PRO A 475 -12.14 -12.82 -38.94
C PRO A 475 -13.11 -13.93 -39.37
N ILE A 476 -13.81 -14.54 -38.41
CA ILE A 476 -14.91 -15.47 -38.70
C ILE A 476 -16.22 -14.68 -38.83
N ALA A 477 -16.75 -14.68 -40.06
CA ALA A 477 -18.08 -14.20 -40.40
C ALA A 477 -19.17 -15.21 -39.98
N GLY A 478 -20.31 -14.71 -39.46
CA GLY A 478 -21.55 -15.50 -39.44
C GLY A 478 -22.44 -15.32 -38.21
N PHE A 479 -23.17 -14.21 -38.12
CA PHE A 479 -24.39 -14.14 -37.32
C PHE A 479 -25.50 -14.94 -38.00
N ARG A 480 -26.01 -16.01 -37.37
CA ARG A 480 -27.43 -16.43 -37.42
C ARG A 480 -27.70 -17.55 -36.40
N ASP A 481 -28.78 -17.35 -35.64
CA ASP A 481 -29.43 -18.29 -34.72
C ASP A 481 -28.84 -18.49 -33.31
N LEU A 482 -29.07 -17.50 -32.43
CA LEU A 482 -29.35 -17.77 -31.01
C LEU A 482 -30.57 -16.94 -30.56
N LYS A 483 -31.60 -17.64 -30.10
CA LYS A 483 -32.88 -17.08 -29.63
C LYS A 483 -32.70 -16.38 -28.29
N ASN A 484 -33.23 -15.17 -28.19
CA ASN A 484 -33.32 -14.36 -26.97
C ASN A 484 -34.37 -14.95 -26.02
N VAL A 485 -33.95 -15.62 -24.94
CA VAL A 485 -34.84 -16.11 -23.88
C VAL A 485 -34.98 -15.06 -22.78
N THR A 486 -35.56 -13.91 -23.13
CA THR A 486 -35.96 -12.86 -22.17
C THR A 486 -37.30 -12.21 -22.53
N ALA A 487 -38.03 -12.74 -23.52
CA ALA A 487 -39.30 -12.18 -23.99
C ALA A 487 -40.57 -12.94 -23.51
N GLU A 488 -40.45 -14.00 -22.70
CA GLU A 488 -41.61 -14.78 -22.20
C GLU A 488 -41.64 -14.93 -20.66
N MET A 489 -41.39 -13.84 -19.92
CA MET A 489 -41.72 -13.76 -18.48
C MET A 489 -42.67 -12.59 -18.16
N GLY A 490 -43.59 -12.30 -19.08
CA GLY A 490 -44.61 -11.25 -18.91
C GLY A 490 -45.91 -11.68 -18.23
N ASP A 491 -46.15 -12.98 -18.00
CA ASP A 491 -47.49 -13.49 -17.62
C ASP A 491 -47.47 -14.60 -16.56
N LEU A 492 -46.85 -14.35 -15.40
CA LEU A 492 -47.02 -15.22 -14.22
C LEU A 492 -47.54 -14.42 -13.01
N LYS A 493 -48.82 -14.64 -12.70
CA LYS A 493 -49.51 -14.10 -11.52
C LYS A 493 -48.93 -14.71 -10.23
N LEU A 494 -48.50 -13.84 -9.31
CA LEU A 494 -48.15 -14.22 -7.94
C LEU A 494 -49.39 -14.76 -7.18
N SER A 495 -49.32 -16.00 -6.72
CA SER A 495 -50.24 -16.55 -5.73
C SER A 495 -49.64 -16.46 -4.33
N LYS A 496 -50.46 -16.02 -3.36
CA LYS A 496 -50.12 -16.07 -1.94
C LYS A 496 -50.26 -17.51 -1.45
N SER A 497 -49.21 -18.07 -0.85
CA SER A 497 -49.34 -19.21 0.05
C SER A 497 -48.60 -18.97 1.36
N VAL A 498 -49.33 -19.31 2.42
CA VAL A 498 -49.03 -19.18 3.84
C VAL A 498 -48.16 -20.36 4.26
N SER A 499 -47.13 -20.14 5.07
CA SER A 499 -46.72 -21.14 6.05
C SER A 499 -46.32 -20.46 7.36
N ASN A 500 -47.21 -20.64 8.35
CA ASN A 500 -46.90 -20.54 9.76
C ASN A 500 -46.02 -21.74 10.13
N GLN A 501 -44.90 -21.49 10.82
CA GLN A 501 -44.48 -22.30 11.97
C GLN A 501 -43.47 -21.50 12.80
N SER A 502 -43.97 -20.94 13.90
CA SER A 502 -43.17 -20.47 15.02
C SER A 502 -42.86 -21.65 15.94
N ALA A 503 -41.59 -21.86 16.27
CA ALA A 503 -41.20 -22.53 17.50
C ALA A 503 -40.34 -21.55 18.30
N ASP A 504 -40.86 -21.15 19.45
CA ASP A 504 -40.25 -20.25 20.43
C ASP A 504 -38.92 -20.82 20.93
N SER A 505 -37.89 -19.98 20.91
CA SER A 505 -36.79 -20.00 21.88
C SER A 505 -36.57 -18.58 22.40
N ARG A 506 -37.59 -18.03 23.05
CA ARG A 506 -37.46 -16.87 23.94
C ARG A 506 -36.83 -17.31 25.25
N GLY A 507 -35.56 -17.00 25.43
CA GLY A 507 -34.87 -17.09 26.71
C GLY A 507 -33.50 -16.44 26.58
N HIS A 508 -33.35 -15.25 27.18
CA HIS A 508 -32.27 -14.26 26.98
C HIS A 508 -32.58 -13.36 25.77
N ASP A 509 -32.80 -12.05 25.88
CA ASP A 509 -31.94 -11.10 26.57
C ASP A 509 -32.66 -9.74 26.81
N GLN A 510 -33.70 -9.75 27.66
CA GLN A 510 -34.40 -8.49 28.01
C GLN A 510 -33.56 -7.60 28.94
N ASN A 511 -32.54 -8.15 29.60
CA ASN A 511 -31.70 -7.43 30.54
C ASN A 511 -30.71 -6.52 29.80
N LEU A 512 -30.07 -7.01 28.73
CA LEU A 512 -29.14 -6.24 27.90
C LEU A 512 -29.83 -5.05 27.21
N MET A 513 -31.03 -5.26 26.66
CA MET A 513 -31.78 -4.17 26.01
C MET A 513 -32.27 -3.11 27.02
N SER A 514 -32.48 -3.48 28.29
CA SER A 514 -32.79 -2.52 29.35
C SER A 514 -31.55 -1.72 29.78
N GLN A 515 -30.38 -2.36 29.85
CA GLN A 515 -29.11 -1.74 30.18
C GLN A 515 -28.67 -0.76 29.08
N ILE A 516 -28.81 -1.14 27.80
CA ILE A 516 -28.53 -0.27 26.66
C ILE A 516 -29.44 0.97 26.69
N ARG A 517 -30.74 0.80 26.93
CA ARG A 517 -31.68 1.93 27.03
C ARG A 517 -31.38 2.84 28.22
N SER A 518 -30.90 2.29 29.33
CA SER A 518 -30.49 3.06 30.52
C SER A 518 -29.20 3.85 30.27
N ALA A 519 -28.22 3.26 29.57
CA ALA A 519 -26.99 3.93 29.15
C ALA A 519 -27.25 5.12 28.21
N PHE A 520 -28.14 4.93 27.22
CA PHE A 520 -28.55 6.02 26.31
C PHE A 520 -29.33 7.14 27.03
N LYS A 521 -30.05 6.82 28.10
CA LYS A 521 -30.75 7.83 28.92
C LYS A 521 -29.77 8.64 29.79
N LYS A 522 -28.69 8.01 30.28
CA LYS A 522 -27.60 8.71 30.97
C LYS A 522 -26.83 9.66 30.06
N TYR A 523 -26.67 9.31 28.78
CA TYR A 523 -25.93 10.13 27.82
C TYR A 523 -26.71 11.38 27.35
N LYS A 524 -28.04 11.35 27.40
CA LYS A 524 -28.90 12.48 26.98
C LYS A 524 -29.06 13.60 28.02
N ASN A 525 -28.59 13.42 29.25
CA ASN A 525 -28.73 14.39 30.34
C ASN A 525 -27.46 15.23 30.60
N ARG A 526 -26.42 15.08 29.77
CA ARG A 526 -25.31 16.05 29.73
C ARG A 526 -25.62 17.05 28.62
N THR A 527 -26.18 18.20 29.00
CA THR A 527 -26.32 19.38 28.14
C THR A 527 -25.11 20.29 28.33
N ASP A 528 -24.77 21.03 27.26
CA ASP A 528 -23.57 21.84 26.99
C ASP A 528 -23.25 23.01 27.97
N GLU A 529 -23.55 22.92 29.27
CA GLU A 529 -23.21 23.95 30.26
C GLU A 529 -22.11 23.54 31.27
N ASP A 530 -21.67 22.27 31.28
CA ASP A 530 -20.69 21.76 32.26
C ASP A 530 -19.25 21.56 31.72
N GLU A 531 -18.94 21.93 30.47
CA GLU A 531 -17.60 21.76 29.85
C GLU A 531 -16.88 23.10 29.55
N ALA A 532 -17.34 24.22 30.11
CA ALA A 532 -16.77 25.54 29.83
C ALA A 532 -15.58 25.96 30.72
N ASP A 533 -15.23 25.21 31.78
CA ASP A 533 -14.26 25.68 32.80
C ASP A 533 -12.90 24.94 32.84
N GLU A 534 -12.58 24.06 31.89
CA GLU A 534 -11.33 23.26 31.97
C GLU A 534 -10.26 23.56 30.90
N PHE A 535 -10.37 24.69 30.19
CA PHE A 535 -9.32 25.19 29.30
C PHE A 535 -9.02 26.68 29.52
N GLU A 536 -8.64 27.05 30.74
CA GLU A 536 -7.85 28.27 30.97
C GLU A 536 -6.35 27.94 30.99
N THR A 537 -5.67 28.40 29.95
CA THR A 537 -4.22 28.45 29.78
C THR A 537 -3.54 29.17 30.94
N ARG A 538 -2.55 28.51 31.56
CA ARG A 538 -1.51 29.21 32.33
C ARG A 538 -0.62 30.01 31.38
N HIS A 539 -0.45 31.29 31.72
CA HIS A 539 0.51 32.23 31.15
C HIS A 539 1.96 31.84 31.39
#